data_AF-N9P8V3-F1
#
_entry.id   AF-N9P8V3-F1
#
_cell.length_a   1.000
_cell.length_b   1.000
_cell.length_c   1.000
_cell.angle_alpha   90.00
_cell.angle_beta   90.00
_cell.angle_gamma   90.00
#
_symmetry.space_group_name_H-M   'P 1'
#
loop_
_entity.id
_entity.type
_entity.pdbx_description
1 polymer ?
#
loop_
_entity_poly.entity_id
_entity_poly.type
_entity_poly.pdbx_seq_one_letter_code
_entity_poly.pdbx_strand_id
1 'polypeptide(L)'
;MILGFAVMAILALIACALLYAAEKKVKDLGNELFKERALSSTLRNEKHHEWERAEVLQGQVFALEQDIADLKAQPDQEFKELVQEQEDELGFGHHVKWRSHRKPTALTYQMHFDMDVNGQRILEELTVRFKRNAFTDNERETCRRLGRAEVVDFIINRINTANDPRYDESLELAHMEQNNE
;
A
#
# COMPACT_ATOMS: atom_id res chain seq x y z
N MET A 1 -51.13 -85.91 40.32
CA MET A 1 -51.76 -84.69 39.77
C MET A 1 -51.08 -83.42 40.27
N ILE A 2 -50.89 -83.22 41.57
CA ILE A 2 -50.29 -81.98 42.15
C ILE A 2 -48.84 -81.72 41.66
N LEU A 3 -48.00 -82.76 41.54
CA LEU A 3 -46.61 -82.61 41.10
C LEU A 3 -46.47 -82.11 39.65
N GLY A 4 -47.39 -82.51 38.76
CA GLY A 4 -47.38 -82.08 37.35
C GLY A 4 -47.73 -80.60 37.19
N PHE A 5 -48.67 -80.10 38.00
CA PHE A 5 -49.00 -78.67 38.02
C PHE A 5 -47.84 -77.82 38.55
N ALA A 6 -47.10 -78.30 39.55
CA ALA A 6 -45.93 -77.59 40.09
C ALA A 6 -44.80 -77.46 39.06
N VAL A 7 -44.49 -78.52 38.29
CA VAL A 7 -43.46 -78.48 37.25
C VAL A 7 -43.86 -77.54 36.11
N MET A 8 -45.13 -77.55 35.69
CA MET A 8 -45.64 -76.63 34.67
C MET A 8 -45.60 -75.17 35.12
N ALA A 9 -45.88 -74.89 36.39
CA ALA A 9 -45.78 -73.54 36.95
C ALA A 9 -44.32 -73.03 36.97
N ILE A 10 -43.37 -73.89 37.34
CA ILE A 10 -41.94 -73.55 37.33
C ILE A 10 -41.45 -73.29 35.89
N LEU A 11 -41.85 -74.12 34.92
CA LEU A 11 -41.50 -73.91 33.51
C LEU A 11 -42.12 -72.62 32.95
N ALA A 12 -43.35 -72.28 33.33
CA ALA A 12 -44.00 -71.03 32.95
C ALA A 12 -43.26 -69.81 33.52
N LEU A 13 -42.83 -69.87 34.79
CA LEU A 13 -42.05 -68.78 35.42
C LEU A 13 -40.68 -68.60 34.74
N ILE A 14 -40.00 -69.69 34.39
CA ILE A 14 -38.73 -69.63 33.65
C ILE A 14 -38.95 -69.01 32.27
N ALA A 15 -40.01 -69.42 31.55
CA ALA A 15 -40.35 -68.84 30.25
C ALA A 15 -40.65 -67.34 30.34
N CYS A 16 -41.41 -66.90 31.34
CA CYS A 16 -41.68 -65.48 31.58
C CYS A 16 -40.39 -64.68 31.90
N ALA A 17 -39.49 -65.24 32.72
CA ALA A 17 -38.22 -64.60 33.04
C ALA A 17 -37.31 -64.45 31.81
N LEU A 18 -37.27 -65.47 30.94
CA LEU A 18 -36.52 -65.44 29.68
C LEU A 18 -37.07 -64.40 28.70
N LEU A 19 -38.40 -64.32 28.55
CA LEU A 19 -39.05 -63.31 27.70
C LEU A 19 -38.79 -61.90 28.21
N TYR A 20 -38.90 -61.66 29.53
CA TYR A 20 -38.60 -60.37 30.13
C TYR A 20 -37.14 -59.96 29.93
N ALA A 21 -36.20 -60.90 30.10
CA ALA A 21 -34.78 -60.64 29.85
C ALA A 21 -34.50 -60.33 28.38
N ALA A 22 -35.20 -60.99 27.45
CA ALA A 22 -35.09 -60.74 26.02
C ALA A 22 -35.64 -59.34 25.65
N GLU A 23 -36.82 -58.97 26.15
CA GLU A 23 -37.39 -57.63 25.93
C GLU A 23 -36.50 -56.52 26.47
N LYS A 24 -35.91 -56.71 27.66
CA LYS A 24 -34.99 -55.74 28.24
C LYS A 24 -33.77 -55.53 27.35
N LYS A 25 -33.16 -56.62 26.86
CA LYS A 25 -32.03 -56.54 25.92
C LYS A 25 -32.40 -55.84 24.62
N VAL A 26 -33.58 -56.12 24.06
CA VAL A 26 -34.06 -55.46 22.83
C VAL A 26 -34.26 -53.96 23.04
N LYS A 27 -34.80 -53.55 24.20
CA LYS A 27 -34.95 -52.13 24.55
C LYS A 27 -33.60 -51.45 24.74
N ASP A 28 -32.66 -52.10 25.42
CA ASP A 28 -31.32 -51.56 25.65
C ASP A 28 -30.56 -51.37 24.32
N LEU A 29 -30.58 -52.38 23.45
CA LEU A 29 -30.02 -52.32 22.08
C LEU A 29 -30.70 -51.24 21.23
N GLY A 30 -32.03 -51.13 21.31
CA GLY A 30 -32.78 -50.07 20.63
C GLY A 30 -32.31 -48.69 21.08
N ASN A 31 -32.22 -48.47 22.39
CA ASN A 31 -31.78 -47.20 22.96
C ASN A 31 -30.33 -46.85 22.57
N GLU A 32 -29.43 -47.84 22.52
CA GLU A 32 -28.05 -47.64 22.08
C GLU A 32 -27.98 -47.23 20.60
N LEU A 33 -28.69 -47.94 19.71
CA LEU A 33 -28.78 -47.59 18.29
C LEU A 33 -29.41 -46.21 18.08
N PHE A 34 -30.41 -45.82 18.87
CA PHE A 34 -30.98 -44.47 18.81
C PHE A 34 -29.97 -43.41 19.23
N LYS A 35 -29.16 -43.65 20.27
CA LYS A 35 -28.09 -42.74 20.69
C LYS A 35 -26.99 -42.61 19.64
N GLU A 36 -26.55 -43.73 19.06
CA GLU A 36 -25.58 -43.73 17.96
C GLU A 36 -26.10 -42.98 16.74
N ARG A 37 -27.38 -43.16 16.39
CA ARG A 37 -28.01 -42.45 15.27
C ARG A 37 -28.14 -40.95 15.55
N ALA A 38 -28.47 -40.57 16.77
CA ALA A 38 -28.51 -39.17 17.19
C ALA A 38 -27.11 -38.53 17.09
N LEU A 39 -26.09 -39.20 17.63
CA LEU A 39 -24.69 -38.72 17.58
C LEU A 39 -24.18 -38.67 16.13
N SER A 40 -24.51 -39.65 15.30
CA SER A 40 -24.16 -39.60 13.87
C SER A 40 -24.87 -38.46 13.15
N SER A 41 -26.09 -38.11 13.52
CA SER A 41 -26.82 -37.01 12.89
C SER A 41 -26.24 -35.65 13.28
N THR A 42 -25.86 -35.46 14.55
CA THR A 42 -25.22 -34.23 15.02
C THR A 42 -23.86 -34.05 14.37
N LEU A 43 -23.06 -35.12 14.28
CA LEU A 43 -21.72 -35.08 13.70
C LEU A 43 -21.75 -34.82 12.18
N ARG A 44 -22.77 -35.32 11.47
CA ARG A 44 -23.00 -34.98 10.06
C ARG A 44 -23.39 -33.52 9.88
N ASN A 45 -24.25 -32.97 10.74
CA ASN A 45 -24.67 -31.58 10.68
C ASN A 45 -23.50 -30.63 10.99
N GLU A 46 -22.70 -30.93 12.02
CA GLU A 46 -21.51 -30.15 12.35
C GLU A 46 -20.49 -30.16 11.21
N LYS A 47 -20.23 -31.34 10.65
CA LYS A 47 -19.38 -31.48 9.46
C LYS A 47 -19.93 -30.64 8.30
N HIS A 48 -21.24 -30.69 8.02
CA HIS A 48 -21.84 -29.92 6.93
C HIS A 48 -21.59 -28.41 7.08
N HIS A 49 -21.75 -27.87 8.30
CA HIS A 49 -21.45 -26.46 8.57
C HIS A 49 -19.98 -26.11 8.42
N GLU A 50 -19.06 -27.03 8.73
CA GLU A 50 -17.63 -26.82 8.43
C GLU A 50 -17.37 -26.76 6.93
N TRP A 51 -18.02 -27.61 6.13
CA TRP A 51 -17.92 -27.56 4.67
C TRP A 51 -18.48 -26.25 4.10
N GLU A 52 -19.64 -25.82 4.57
CA GLU A 52 -20.23 -24.53 4.13
C GLU A 52 -19.30 -23.35 4.46
N ARG A 53 -18.71 -23.33 5.67
CA ARG A 53 -17.74 -22.29 6.04
C ARG A 53 -16.48 -22.35 5.17
N ALA A 54 -15.96 -23.55 4.90
CA ALA A 54 -14.78 -23.73 4.07
C ALA A 54 -15.02 -23.29 2.62
N GLU A 55 -16.20 -23.60 2.06
CA GLU A 55 -16.59 -23.21 0.70
C GLU A 55 -16.74 -21.70 0.58
N VAL A 56 -17.38 -21.04 1.55
CA VAL A 56 -17.48 -19.58 1.58
C VAL A 56 -16.11 -18.92 1.69
N LEU A 57 -15.22 -19.45 2.55
CA LEU A 57 -13.85 -18.96 2.67
C LEU A 57 -13.06 -19.13 1.36
N GLN A 58 -13.21 -20.27 0.69
CA GLN A 58 -12.55 -20.53 -0.58
C GLN A 58 -13.04 -19.56 -1.67
N GLY A 59 -14.35 -19.28 -1.71
CA GLY A 59 -14.92 -18.28 -2.62
C GLY A 59 -14.39 -16.85 -2.35
N GLN A 60 -14.27 -16.46 -1.07
CA GLN A 60 -13.69 -15.17 -0.70
C GLN A 60 -12.21 -15.06 -1.05
N VAL A 61 -11.42 -16.12 -0.80
CA VAL A 61 -10.01 -16.17 -1.18
C VAL A 61 -9.86 -16.04 -2.69
N PHE A 62 -10.69 -16.74 -3.47
CA PHE A 62 -10.65 -16.65 -4.93
C PHE A 62 -10.99 -15.23 -5.43
N ALA A 63 -12.03 -14.60 -4.86
CA ALA A 63 -12.38 -13.21 -5.20
C ALA A 63 -11.25 -12.24 -4.86
N LEU A 64 -10.63 -12.37 -3.68
CA LEU A 64 -9.50 -11.55 -3.27
C LEU A 64 -8.24 -11.77 -4.13
N GLU A 65 -7.96 -13.02 -4.52
CA GLU A 65 -6.86 -13.32 -5.45
C GLU A 65 -7.09 -12.69 -6.82
N GLN A 66 -8.34 -12.70 -7.30
CA GLN A 66 -8.71 -12.04 -8.55
C GLN A 66 -8.55 -10.51 -8.44
N ASP A 67 -9.06 -9.89 -7.37
CA ASP A 67 -8.92 -8.44 -7.13
C ASP A 67 -7.43 -8.03 -7.03
N ILE A 68 -6.59 -8.84 -6.38
CA ILE A 68 -5.14 -8.60 -6.29
C ILE A 68 -4.48 -8.74 -7.67
N ALA A 69 -4.92 -9.69 -8.50
CA ALA A 69 -4.40 -9.85 -9.85
C ALA A 69 -4.77 -8.65 -10.75
N ASP A 70 -6.01 -8.18 -10.66
CA ASP A 70 -6.49 -7.02 -11.42
C ASP A 70 -5.78 -5.73 -10.96
N LEU A 71 -5.61 -5.52 -9.65
CA LEU A 71 -4.84 -4.41 -9.08
C LEU A 71 -3.34 -4.47 -9.41
N LYS A 72 -2.77 -5.64 -9.70
CA LYS A 72 -1.39 -5.78 -10.17
C LYS A 72 -1.26 -5.57 -11.68
N ALA A 73 -2.28 -5.92 -12.45
CA ALA A 73 -2.29 -5.75 -13.90
C ALA A 73 -2.49 -4.29 -14.33
N GLN A 74 -3.28 -3.51 -13.59
CA GLN A 74 -3.51 -2.08 -13.82
C GLN A 74 -2.23 -1.23 -13.82
N PRO A 75 -1.38 -1.26 -12.78
CA PRO A 75 -0.17 -0.43 -12.73
C PRO A 75 0.85 -0.84 -13.78
N ASP A 76 0.94 -2.13 -14.15
CA ASP A 76 1.88 -2.59 -15.16
C ASP A 76 1.46 -2.16 -16.58
N GLN A 77 0.16 -2.07 -16.86
CA GLN A 77 -0.36 -1.57 -18.14
C GLN A 77 -0.25 -0.04 -18.23
N GLU A 78 -0.68 0.69 -17.20
CA GLU A 78 -0.56 2.15 -17.17
C GLU A 78 0.90 2.61 -17.17
N PHE A 79 1.78 1.94 -16.41
CA PHE A 79 3.20 2.24 -16.41
C PHE A 79 3.85 1.91 -17.75
N LYS A 80 3.46 0.81 -18.40
CA LYS A 80 4.01 0.42 -19.69
C LYS A 80 3.53 1.35 -20.82
N GLU A 81 2.27 1.78 -20.80
CA GLU A 81 1.75 2.79 -21.73
C GLU A 81 2.43 4.15 -21.53
N LEU A 82 2.63 4.59 -20.27
CA LEU A 82 3.36 5.82 -19.97
C LEU A 82 4.85 5.76 -20.34
N VAL A 83 5.49 4.61 -20.17
CA VAL A 83 6.89 4.38 -20.58
C VAL A 83 7.00 4.37 -22.10
N GLN A 84 6.03 3.77 -22.81
CA GLN A 84 6.04 3.68 -24.26
C GLN A 84 5.70 5.04 -24.92
N GLU A 85 4.74 5.82 -24.37
CA GLU A 85 4.53 7.22 -24.76
C GLU A 85 5.76 8.09 -24.47
N GLN A 86 6.45 7.87 -23.35
CA GLN A 86 7.70 8.56 -23.06
C GLN A 86 8.81 8.18 -24.05
N GLU A 87 9.00 6.91 -24.36
CA GLU A 87 10.07 6.45 -25.26
C GLU A 87 9.86 6.94 -26.70
N ASP A 88 8.60 6.97 -27.18
CA ASP A 88 8.27 7.43 -28.53
C ASP A 88 8.34 8.96 -28.68
N GLU A 89 8.11 9.75 -27.61
CA GLU A 89 8.27 11.21 -27.64
C GLU A 89 9.68 11.72 -27.28
N LEU A 90 10.50 10.97 -26.53
CA LEU A 90 11.71 11.51 -25.88
C LEU A 90 13.07 11.06 -26.44
N GLY A 91 13.12 10.29 -27.54
CA GLY A 91 14.33 9.99 -28.32
C GLY A 91 15.67 10.11 -27.57
N PHE A 92 16.16 9.03 -26.97
CA PHE A 92 17.49 8.86 -26.37
C PHE A 92 18.06 10.07 -25.60
N GLY A 93 17.82 10.07 -24.28
CA GLY A 93 18.52 10.91 -23.31
C GLY A 93 17.55 11.76 -22.49
N HIS A 94 17.66 11.68 -21.16
CA HIS A 94 16.94 12.54 -20.21
C HIS A 94 17.38 14.00 -20.42
N HIS A 95 16.79 14.68 -21.40
CA HIS A 95 16.97 16.10 -21.62
C HIS A 95 15.97 16.84 -20.72
N VAL A 96 16.44 17.86 -19.99
CA VAL A 96 15.57 18.70 -19.18
C VAL A 96 14.66 19.48 -20.14
N LYS A 97 13.37 19.12 -20.18
CA LYS A 97 12.35 19.91 -20.89
C LYS A 97 12.18 21.25 -20.15
N TRP A 98 12.63 22.33 -20.76
CA TRP A 98 12.40 23.69 -20.25
C TRP A 98 10.91 24.01 -20.35
N ARG A 99 10.21 23.98 -19.22
CA ARG A 99 8.83 24.48 -19.14
C ARG A 99 8.88 25.99 -18.92
N SER A 100 8.02 26.72 -19.65
CA SER A 100 7.84 28.16 -19.43
C SER A 100 7.14 28.37 -18.09
N HIS A 101 7.93 28.53 -17.04
CA HIS A 101 7.44 28.91 -15.71
C HIS A 101 7.49 30.43 -15.55
N ARG A 102 6.67 30.96 -14.63
CA ARG A 102 6.77 32.37 -14.20
C ARG A 102 8.20 32.65 -13.73
N LYS A 103 8.67 33.89 -13.94
CA LYS A 103 10.01 34.32 -13.50
C LYS A 103 10.11 34.11 -11.98
N PRO A 104 11.24 33.57 -11.47
CA PRO A 104 11.41 33.32 -10.04
C PRO A 104 11.49 34.64 -9.25
N THR A 105 10.77 34.72 -8.14
CA THR A 105 10.78 35.86 -7.19
C THR A 105 11.97 35.78 -6.25
N ALA A 106 12.33 36.88 -5.57
CA ALA A 106 13.38 36.86 -4.55
C ALA A 106 13.09 35.82 -3.45
N LEU A 107 11.82 35.67 -3.05
CA LEU A 107 11.37 34.64 -2.12
C LEU A 107 11.66 33.22 -2.62
N THR A 108 11.46 32.97 -3.92
CA THR A 108 11.77 31.67 -4.54
C THR A 108 13.26 31.33 -4.37
N TYR A 109 14.16 32.30 -4.56
CA TYR A 109 15.60 32.10 -4.36
C TYR A 109 15.93 31.82 -2.89
N GLN A 110 15.36 32.56 -1.94
CA GLN A 110 15.56 32.32 -0.50
C GLN A 110 15.09 30.92 -0.10
N MET A 111 13.92 30.49 -0.58
CA MET A 111 13.39 29.16 -0.28
C MET A 111 14.30 28.04 -0.77
N HIS A 112 14.89 28.19 -1.96
CA HIS A 112 15.67 27.12 -2.59
C HIS A 112 17.16 27.16 -2.26
N PHE A 113 17.73 28.32 -1.92
CA PHE A 113 19.17 28.47 -1.69
C PHE A 113 19.54 28.83 -0.24
N ASP A 114 18.62 29.40 0.54
CA ASP A 114 18.86 29.77 1.95
C ASP A 114 18.19 28.77 2.90
N MET A 115 16.94 28.37 2.64
CA MET A 115 16.22 27.43 3.52
C MET A 115 16.56 25.95 3.27
N ASP A 116 16.83 25.56 2.02
CA ASP A 116 17.20 24.17 1.69
C ASP A 116 18.72 23.95 1.85
N VAL A 117 19.08 22.91 2.59
CA VAL A 117 20.47 22.47 2.82
C VAL A 117 21.17 22.14 1.50
N ASN A 118 20.48 21.51 0.55
CA ASN A 118 21.08 21.18 -0.75
C ASN A 118 21.37 22.45 -1.56
N GLY A 119 20.48 23.44 -1.48
CA GLY A 119 20.66 24.76 -2.07
C GLY A 119 21.89 25.48 -1.56
N GLN A 120 22.07 25.50 -0.24
CA GLN A 120 23.26 26.10 0.39
C GLN A 120 24.56 25.43 -0.09
N ARG A 121 24.59 24.09 -0.18
CA ARG A 121 25.76 23.35 -0.69
C ARG A 121 26.08 23.71 -2.13
N ILE A 122 25.06 23.83 -2.99
CA ILE A 122 25.23 24.26 -4.38
C ILE A 122 25.77 25.69 -4.43
N LEU A 123 25.21 26.61 -3.62
CA LEU A 123 25.63 28.00 -3.60
C LEU A 123 27.08 28.16 -3.12
N GLU A 124 27.50 27.38 -2.12
CA GLU A 124 28.88 27.31 -1.64
C GLU A 124 29.82 26.81 -2.75
N GLU A 125 29.46 25.74 -3.45
CA GLU A 125 30.25 25.22 -4.58
C GLU A 125 30.40 26.28 -5.69
N LEU A 126 29.30 26.93 -6.08
CA LEU A 126 29.30 27.99 -7.09
C LEU A 126 30.19 29.16 -6.67
N THR A 127 30.12 29.54 -5.40
CA THR A 127 30.95 30.62 -4.83
C THR A 127 32.43 30.28 -4.92
N VAL A 128 32.82 29.06 -4.50
CA VAL A 128 34.22 28.61 -4.57
C VAL A 128 34.70 28.52 -6.03
N ARG A 129 33.85 28.01 -6.92
CA ARG A 129 34.20 27.78 -8.33
C ARG A 129 34.36 29.08 -9.11
N PHE A 130 33.49 30.08 -8.87
CA PHE A 130 33.41 31.26 -9.72
C PHE A 130 33.93 32.55 -9.11
N LYS A 131 33.98 32.70 -7.77
CA LYS A 131 34.41 33.96 -7.13
C LYS A 131 35.87 34.00 -6.67
N ARG A 132 36.56 32.85 -6.59
CA ARG A 132 37.88 32.76 -5.92
C ARG A 132 39.02 33.53 -6.62
N ASN A 133 39.08 33.54 -7.95
CA ASN A 133 40.19 34.13 -8.72
C ASN A 133 39.70 34.89 -9.97
N ALA A 134 39.13 36.08 -9.76
CA ALA A 134 38.62 36.91 -10.86
C ALA A 134 39.74 37.48 -11.76
N PHE A 135 40.86 37.89 -11.17
CA PHE A 135 41.93 38.60 -11.89
C PHE A 135 42.99 37.63 -12.45
N THR A 136 43.35 37.87 -13.71
CA THR A 136 44.39 37.15 -14.44
C THR A 136 45.19 38.10 -15.33
N ASP A 137 46.33 37.66 -15.83
CA ASP A 137 47.20 38.45 -16.73
C ASP A 137 46.53 38.81 -18.06
N ASN A 138 45.42 38.14 -18.42
CA ASN A 138 44.64 38.43 -19.61
C ASN A 138 43.33 39.16 -19.23
N GLU A 139 43.19 40.42 -19.66
CA GLU A 139 42.02 41.25 -19.41
C GLU A 139 40.71 40.57 -19.87
N ARG A 140 40.72 39.91 -21.04
CA ARG A 140 39.53 39.25 -21.58
C ARG A 140 39.07 38.09 -20.70
N GLU A 141 40.01 37.32 -20.16
CA GLU A 141 39.71 36.23 -19.24
C GLU A 141 39.24 36.75 -17.89
N THR A 142 39.81 37.86 -17.41
CA THR A 142 39.34 38.57 -16.22
C THR A 142 37.89 39.02 -16.35
N CYS A 143 37.53 39.69 -17.46
CA CYS A 143 36.14 40.09 -17.74
C CYS A 143 35.19 38.89 -17.80
N ARG A 144 35.63 37.78 -18.42
CA ARG A 144 34.83 36.54 -18.47
C ARG A 144 34.60 35.95 -17.07
N ARG A 145 35.61 35.98 -16.19
CA ARG A 145 35.50 35.46 -14.83
C ARG A 145 34.63 36.35 -13.95
N LEU A 146 34.74 37.67 -14.09
CA LEU A 146 33.86 38.63 -13.43
C LEU A 146 32.40 38.40 -13.82
N GLY A 147 32.09 38.24 -15.12
CA GLY A 147 30.72 37.95 -15.56
C GLY A 147 30.16 36.63 -15.02
N ARG A 148 31.00 35.62 -14.76
CA ARG A 148 30.57 34.38 -14.09
C ARG A 148 30.31 34.59 -12.60
N ALA A 149 31.13 35.40 -11.94
CA ALA A 149 30.95 35.75 -10.54
C ALA A 149 29.67 36.58 -10.31
N GLU A 150 29.33 37.45 -11.26
CA GLU A 150 28.12 38.29 -11.23
C GLU A 150 26.83 37.46 -11.13
N VAL A 151 26.78 36.27 -11.75
CA VAL A 151 25.61 35.37 -11.63
C VAL A 151 25.45 34.87 -10.19
N VAL A 152 26.56 34.58 -9.51
CA VAL A 152 26.53 34.16 -8.10
C VAL A 152 26.14 35.35 -7.21
N ASP A 153 26.66 36.54 -7.49
CA ASP A 153 26.26 37.77 -6.81
C ASP A 153 24.77 38.08 -6.99
N PHE A 154 24.21 37.84 -8.17
CA PHE A 154 22.78 38.00 -8.43
C PHE A 154 21.94 37.09 -7.53
N ILE A 155 22.29 35.81 -7.40
CA ILE A 155 21.57 34.86 -6.54
C ILE A 155 21.62 35.31 -5.08
N ILE A 156 22.81 35.67 -4.59
CA ILE A 156 23.01 36.15 -3.22
C ILE A 156 22.18 37.43 -2.98
N ASN A 157 22.18 38.35 -3.94
CA ASN A 157 21.40 39.59 -3.82
C ASN A 157 19.90 39.31 -3.76
N ARG A 158 19.38 38.35 -4.56
CA ARG A 158 17.96 37.94 -4.48
C ARG A 158 17.60 37.39 -3.11
N ILE A 159 18.46 36.55 -2.53
CA ILE A 159 18.27 36.02 -1.18
C ILE A 159 18.27 37.17 -0.15
N ASN A 160 19.23 38.08 -0.25
CA ASN A 160 19.31 39.24 0.67
C ASN A 160 18.10 40.15 0.56
N THR A 161 17.58 40.39 -0.65
CA THR A 161 16.35 41.15 -0.86
C THR A 161 15.16 40.49 -0.16
N ALA A 162 15.02 39.17 -0.27
CA ALA A 162 13.94 38.44 0.39
C ALA A 162 14.06 38.43 1.93
N ASN A 163 15.30 38.48 2.43
CA ASN A 163 15.61 38.57 3.86
C ASN A 163 15.39 39.99 4.45
N ASP A 164 15.16 41.02 3.63
CA ASP A 164 14.87 42.37 4.12
C ASP A 164 13.46 42.41 4.75
N PRO A 165 13.30 42.89 6.01
CA PRO A 165 11.99 43.03 6.65
C PRO A 165 10.96 43.87 5.88
N ARG A 166 11.42 44.69 4.92
CA ARG A 166 10.57 45.54 4.08
C ARG A 166 10.15 44.89 2.76
N TYR A 167 10.61 43.66 2.50
CA TYR A 167 10.29 42.95 1.27
C TYR A 167 8.82 42.52 1.23
N ASP A 168 8.19 42.76 0.08
CA ASP A 168 6.84 42.31 -0.22
C ASP A 168 6.84 41.67 -1.62
N GLU A 169 6.55 40.38 -1.68
CA GLU A 169 6.51 39.61 -2.92
C GLU A 169 5.44 40.13 -3.89
N SER A 170 4.33 40.66 -3.37
CA SER A 170 3.24 41.15 -4.21
C SER A 170 3.64 42.37 -5.04
N LEU A 171 4.48 43.26 -4.47
CA LEU A 171 5.05 44.40 -5.17
C LEU A 171 6.05 43.97 -6.24
N GLU A 172 6.88 42.95 -5.96
CA GLU A 172 7.83 42.42 -6.94
C GLU A 172 7.11 41.80 -8.13
N LEU A 173 6.06 41.02 -7.90
CA LEU A 173 5.24 40.43 -8.96
C LEU A 173 4.57 41.51 -9.82
N ALA A 174 4.02 42.56 -9.21
CA ALA A 174 3.42 43.68 -9.94
C ALA A 174 4.44 44.39 -10.84
N HIS A 175 5.68 44.59 -10.36
CA HIS A 175 6.76 45.15 -11.17
C HIS A 175 7.22 44.20 -12.29
N MET A 176 7.18 42.89 -12.09
CA MET A 176 7.52 41.92 -13.12
C MET A 176 6.46 41.87 -14.23
N GLU A 177 5.19 42.00 -13.89
CA GLU A 177 4.08 42.05 -14.85
C GLU A 177 4.14 43.31 -15.72
N GLN A 178 4.44 44.48 -15.14
CA GLN A 178 4.61 45.74 -15.89
C GLN A 178 5.78 45.73 -16.90
N ASN A 179 6.82 44.94 -16.65
CA ASN A 179 8.01 44.87 -17.52
C ASN A 179 7.92 43.77 -18.59
N ASN A 180 6.83 43.00 -18.63
CA ASN A 180 6.59 41.93 -19.61
C ASN A 180 5.59 42.33 -20.71
N GLU A 181 5.05 43.56 -20.68
CA GLU A 181 4.34 44.23 -21.79
C GLU A 181 5.33 45.00 -22.68
#